data_AF-A0A0M3ANQ9-F1
#
_entry.id   AF-A0A0M3ANQ9-F1
#
_cell.length_a   1.000
_cell.length_b   1.000
_cell.length_c   1.000
_cell.angle_alpha   90.00
_cell.angle_beta   90.00
_cell.angle_gamma   90.00
#
_symmetry.space_group_name_H-M   'P 1'
#
loop_
_entity.id
_entity.type
_entity.pdbx_description
1 polymer ?
#
loop_
_entity_poly.entity_id
_entity_poly.type
_entity_poly.pdbx_seq_one_letter_code
_entity_poly.pdbx_strand_id
1 'polypeptide(L)'
;MEGSVADCGLGIIHWCNFDWPSFATLATGFAAVAGAVIVGRKQAGIAARQADISDRQTAILGQQVELETAKLRADLFARRLETYEATANFVLHISALPDTDPEAEERIRRFNVKMRESQFLFSDPNVYRTLMGYWEKGNQARTDRAISFAEHEEGIRHDPERTRRIMDYPSWSFETADGLADLFRHDLSILKGEGGHGDRDAN
;
A
#
# COMPACT_ATOMS: atom_id res chain seq x y z
N MET A 1 4.20 11.48 102.33
CA MET A 1 2.85 11.39 101.74
C MET A 1 2.99 11.60 100.24
N GLU A 2 3.67 10.71 99.51
CA GLU A 2 3.45 9.25 99.39
C GLU A 2 2.05 8.88 98.90
N GLY A 3 2.04 8.11 97.80
CA GLY A 3 0.92 7.34 97.28
C GLY A 3 0.43 7.88 95.92
N SER A 4 0.35 7.13 94.84
CA SER A 4 0.66 5.72 94.60
C SER A 4 0.61 5.51 93.09
N VAL A 5 1.56 4.72 92.59
CA VAL A 5 1.54 4.08 91.27
C VAL A 5 0.42 3.04 91.25
N ALA A 6 -0.28 2.89 90.12
CA ALA A 6 -0.96 1.65 89.68
C ALA A 6 -1.38 1.87 88.21
N ASP A 7 -0.56 1.42 87.27
CA ASP A 7 -0.57 0.07 86.69
C ASP A 7 -1.26 0.12 85.32
N CYS A 8 -0.43 0.29 84.28
CA CYS A 8 -0.76 -0.15 82.93
C CYS A 8 -0.82 -1.69 82.92
N GLY A 9 -1.94 -2.22 83.40
CA GLY A 9 -2.28 -3.63 83.30
C GLY A 9 -2.47 -4.02 81.83
N LEU A 10 -1.53 -4.81 81.34
CA LEU A 10 -1.63 -5.54 80.07
C LEU A 10 -2.97 -6.29 79.99
N GLY A 11 -3.83 -5.86 79.06
CA GLY A 11 -4.53 -6.75 78.15
C GLY A 11 -5.71 -7.56 78.71
N ILE A 12 -6.60 -6.96 79.50
CA ILE A 12 -7.95 -7.53 79.70
C ILE A 12 -8.94 -6.60 79.01
N ILE A 13 -9.51 -7.08 77.89
CA ILE A 13 -10.58 -6.38 77.18
C ILE A 13 -11.78 -6.28 78.14
N HIS A 14 -12.10 -5.08 78.62
CA HIS A 14 -13.27 -4.82 79.46
C HIS A 14 -14.57 -4.96 78.66
N TRP A 15 -15.11 -6.19 78.59
CA TRP A 15 -16.36 -6.51 77.90
C TRP A 15 -17.60 -5.78 78.48
N CYS A 16 -17.54 -5.31 79.73
CA CYS A 16 -18.67 -4.63 80.39
C CYS A 16 -18.82 -3.14 80.02
N ASN A 17 -17.86 -2.54 79.31
CA ASN A 17 -17.95 -1.17 78.80
C ASN A 17 -18.17 -1.12 77.28
N PHE A 18 -18.57 -2.25 76.68
CA PHE A 18 -18.90 -2.33 75.27
C PHE A 18 -20.28 -1.71 75.03
N ASP A 19 -20.28 -0.38 74.95
CA ASP A 19 -21.48 0.41 74.70
C ASP A 19 -22.03 0.09 73.29
N TRP A 20 -23.35 -0.10 73.20
CA TRP A 20 -24.03 -0.45 71.96
C TRP A 20 -23.73 0.53 70.80
N PRO A 21 -23.63 1.85 71.01
CA PRO A 21 -23.05 2.82 70.09
C PRO A 21 -21.69 2.44 69.48
N SER A 22 -20.75 1.91 70.26
CA SER A 22 -19.42 1.54 69.74
C SER A 22 -19.48 0.33 68.81
N PHE A 23 -20.36 -0.64 69.11
CA PHE A 23 -20.66 -1.75 68.21
C PHE A 23 -21.28 -1.27 66.90
N ALA A 24 -22.22 -0.32 66.98
CA ALA A 24 -22.89 0.25 65.81
C ALA A 24 -21.93 0.99 64.87
N THR A 25 -20.97 1.75 65.42
CA THR A 25 -19.93 2.41 64.62
C THR A 25 -19.00 1.41 63.94
N LEU A 26 -18.62 0.32 64.62
CA LEU A 26 -17.79 -0.72 64.04
C LEU A 26 -18.53 -1.50 62.94
N ALA A 27 -19.80 -1.83 63.18
CA ALA A 27 -20.65 -2.51 62.20
C ALA A 27 -20.89 -1.66 60.95
N THR A 28 -21.12 -0.35 61.10
CA THR A 28 -21.27 0.57 59.95
C THR A 28 -19.96 0.76 59.20
N GLY A 29 -18.81 0.83 59.89
CA GLY A 29 -17.48 0.83 59.27
C GLY A 29 -17.20 -0.45 58.46
N PHE A 30 -17.52 -1.62 59.02
CA PHE A 30 -17.34 -2.90 58.31
C PHE A 30 -18.28 -3.02 57.10
N ALA A 31 -19.54 -2.61 57.25
CA ALA A 31 -20.50 -2.59 56.14
C ALA A 31 -20.04 -1.66 55.00
N ALA A 32 -19.45 -0.51 55.33
CA ALA A 32 -18.89 0.42 54.35
C ALA A 32 -17.70 -0.18 53.58
N VAL A 33 -16.76 -0.84 54.28
CA VAL A 33 -15.62 -1.52 53.64
C VAL A 33 -16.09 -2.68 52.76
N ALA A 34 -17.01 -3.50 53.25
CA ALA A 34 -17.58 -4.60 52.47
C ALA A 34 -18.30 -4.10 51.20
N GLY A 35 -19.08 -3.01 51.33
CA GLY A 35 -19.71 -2.33 50.20
C GLY A 35 -18.67 -1.83 49.19
N ALA A 36 -17.60 -1.18 49.65
CA ALA A 36 -16.52 -0.69 48.80
C ALA A 36 -15.79 -1.82 48.06
N VAL A 37 -15.54 -2.96 48.71
CA VAL A 37 -14.92 -4.15 48.09
C VAL A 37 -15.82 -4.73 47.00
N ILE A 38 -17.13 -4.83 47.25
CA ILE A 38 -18.09 -5.33 46.27
C ILE A 38 -18.15 -4.41 45.04
N VAL A 39 -18.19 -3.09 45.25
CA VAL A 39 -18.17 -2.11 44.15
C VAL A 39 -16.85 -2.16 43.40
N GLY A 40 -15.71 -2.23 44.09
CA GLY A 40 -14.38 -2.31 43.50
C GLY A 40 -14.21 -3.57 42.63
N ARG A 41 -14.69 -4.74 43.09
CA ARG A 41 -14.65 -5.98 42.28
C ARG A 41 -15.51 -5.89 41.02
N LYS A 42 -16.67 -5.24 41.09
CA LYS A 42 -17.51 -4.99 39.90
C LYS A 42 -16.81 -4.03 38.91
N GLN A 43 -16.17 -2.97 39.41
CA GLN A 43 -15.41 -2.03 38.58
C GLN A 43 -14.20 -2.69 37.92
N ALA A 44 -13.45 -3.53 38.65
CA ALA A 44 -12.33 -4.28 38.10
C ALA A 44 -12.76 -5.24 36.98
N GLY A 45 -13.93 -5.88 37.11
CA GLY A 45 -14.51 -6.71 36.05
C GLY A 45 -14.91 -5.92 34.80
N ILE A 46 -15.38 -4.68 34.95
CA ILE A 46 -15.67 -3.78 33.82
C ILE A 46 -14.37 -3.34 33.14
N ALA A 47 -13.35 -2.96 33.90
CA ALA A 47 -12.04 -2.58 33.37
C ALA A 47 -11.40 -3.72 32.57
N ALA A 48 -11.47 -4.96 33.08
CA ALA A 48 -10.98 -6.14 32.35
C ALA A 48 -11.73 -6.37 31.02
N ARG A 49 -13.04 -6.15 30.99
CA ARG A 49 -13.83 -6.25 29.75
C ARG A 49 -13.51 -5.12 28.77
N GLN A 50 -13.28 -3.90 29.26
CA GLN A 50 -12.88 -2.77 28.42
C GLN A 50 -11.49 -3.00 27.81
N ALA A 51 -10.57 -3.61 28.54
CA ALA A 51 -9.26 -4.02 28.02
C ALA A 51 -9.42 -5.04 26.88
N ASP A 52 -10.18 -6.13 27.08
CA ASP A 52 -10.43 -7.14 26.03
C ASP A 52 -11.11 -6.54 24.77
N ILE A 53 -12.03 -5.59 24.95
CA ILE A 53 -12.64 -4.87 23.81
C ILE A 53 -11.61 -4.01 23.09
N SER A 54 -10.77 -3.27 23.82
CA SER A 54 -9.70 -2.44 23.24
C SER A 54 -8.69 -3.28 22.46
N ASP A 55 -8.33 -4.45 22.99
CA ASP A 55 -7.39 -5.36 22.34
C ASP A 55 -7.98 -5.91 21.03
N ARG A 56 -9.25 -6.30 21.04
CA ARG A 56 -9.96 -6.74 19.83
C ARG A 56 -10.10 -5.63 18.79
N GLN A 57 -10.38 -4.40 19.22
CA GLN A 57 -10.44 -3.25 18.31
C GLN A 57 -9.08 -2.97 17.66
N THR A 58 -8.00 -3.09 18.43
CA THR A 58 -6.62 -2.96 17.91
C THR A 58 -6.31 -4.04 16.87
N ALA A 59 -6.70 -5.29 17.12
CA ALA A 59 -6.51 -6.39 16.17
C ALA A 59 -7.30 -6.16 14.86
N ILE A 60 -8.55 -5.67 14.95
CA ILE A 60 -9.38 -5.36 13.77
C ILE A 60 -8.76 -4.21 12.97
N LEU A 61 -8.30 -3.15 13.64
CA LEU A 61 -7.62 -2.03 12.97
C LEU A 61 -6.35 -2.49 12.26
N GLY A 62 -5.58 -3.40 12.88
CA GLY A 62 -4.42 -4.02 12.23
C GLY A 62 -4.79 -4.73 10.92
N GLN A 63 -5.82 -5.58 10.95
CA GLN A 63 -6.31 -6.28 9.76
C GLN A 63 -6.82 -5.33 8.67
N GLN A 64 -7.47 -4.22 9.06
CA GLN A 64 -7.94 -3.21 8.10
C GLN A 64 -6.78 -2.51 7.39
N VAL A 65 -5.73 -2.14 8.13
CA VAL A 65 -4.52 -1.53 7.55
C VAL A 65 -3.82 -2.49 6.58
N GLU A 66 -3.73 -3.77 6.93
CA GLU A 66 -3.16 -4.79 6.04
C GLU A 66 -3.98 -4.94 4.75
N LEU A 67 -5.31 -4.98 4.86
CA LEU A 67 -6.21 -5.06 3.71
C LEU A 67 -6.10 -3.83 2.80
N GLU A 68 -6.11 -2.63 3.38
CA GLU A 68 -5.92 -1.39 2.62
C GLU A 68 -4.56 -1.34 1.93
N THR A 69 -3.51 -1.78 2.62
CA THR A 69 -2.15 -1.87 2.04
C THR A 69 -2.12 -2.86 0.87
N ALA A 70 -2.74 -4.04 1.01
CA ALA A 70 -2.83 -5.04 -0.05
C ALA A 70 -3.62 -4.51 -1.25
N LYS A 71 -4.72 -3.79 -1.01
CA LYS A 71 -5.52 -3.15 -2.04
C LYS A 71 -4.73 -2.09 -2.81
N LEU A 72 -4.02 -1.21 -2.12
CA LEU A 72 -3.17 -0.20 -2.76
C LEU A 72 -2.08 -0.82 -3.63
N ARG A 73 -1.48 -1.94 -3.17
CA ARG A 73 -0.51 -2.70 -3.97
C ARG A 73 -1.14 -3.29 -5.23
N ALA A 74 -2.33 -3.88 -5.12
CA ALA A 74 -3.06 -4.43 -6.26
C ALA A 74 -3.44 -3.33 -7.27
N ASP A 75 -3.92 -2.19 -6.79
CA ASP A 75 -4.28 -1.03 -7.63
C ASP A 75 -3.04 -0.48 -8.37
N LEU A 76 -1.91 -0.36 -7.67
CA LEU A 76 -0.64 0.07 -8.28
C LEU A 76 -0.17 -0.92 -9.35
N PHE A 77 -0.25 -2.23 -9.06
CA PHE A 77 0.10 -3.27 -10.01
C PHE A 77 -0.77 -3.22 -11.27
N ALA A 78 -2.09 -3.10 -11.12
CA ALA A 78 -3.03 -3.00 -12.23
C ALA A 78 -2.73 -1.79 -13.13
N ARG A 79 -2.44 -0.62 -12.54
CA ARG A 79 -2.06 0.58 -13.30
C ARG A 79 -0.75 0.41 -14.07
N ARG A 80 0.23 -0.26 -13.48
CA ARG A 80 1.52 -0.56 -14.14
C ARG A 80 1.34 -1.56 -15.28
N LEU A 81 0.52 -2.59 -15.09
CA LEU A 81 0.18 -3.55 -16.13
C LEU A 81 -0.53 -2.88 -17.30
N GLU A 82 -1.44 -1.94 -17.03
CA GLU A 82 -2.11 -1.18 -18.08
C GLU A 82 -1.14 -0.34 -18.92
N THR A 83 -0.10 0.25 -18.31
CA THR A 83 0.97 0.95 -19.05
C THR A 83 1.76 -0.01 -19.93
N TYR A 84 2.07 -1.21 -19.44
CA TYR A 84 2.73 -2.26 -20.22
C TYR A 84 1.88 -2.63 -21.45
N GLU A 85 0.59 -2.93 -21.26
CA GLU A 85 -0.34 -3.30 -22.33
C GLU A 85 -0.50 -2.18 -23.36
N ALA A 86 -0.64 -0.93 -22.92
CA ALA A 86 -0.73 0.22 -23.82
C ALA A 86 0.56 0.39 -24.65
N THR A 87 1.73 0.15 -24.03
CA THR A 87 3.03 0.21 -24.72
C THR A 87 3.15 -0.91 -25.76
N ALA A 88 2.85 -2.15 -25.38
CA ALA A 88 2.90 -3.29 -26.28
C ALA A 88 1.99 -3.11 -27.49
N ASN A 89 0.74 -2.67 -27.25
CA ASN A 89 -0.20 -2.37 -28.32
C ASN A 89 0.28 -1.27 -29.26
N PHE A 90 0.89 -0.21 -28.73
CA PHE A 90 1.45 0.87 -29.55
C PHE A 90 2.64 0.42 -30.40
N VAL A 91 3.59 -0.30 -29.79
CA VAL A 91 4.78 -0.80 -30.50
C VAL A 91 4.36 -1.75 -31.62
N LEU A 92 3.53 -2.76 -31.32
CA LEU A 92 3.03 -3.71 -32.32
C LEU A 92 2.19 -3.03 -33.42
N HIS A 93 1.48 -1.94 -33.09
CA HIS A 93 0.76 -1.16 -34.08
C HIS A 93 1.72 -0.49 -35.09
N ILE A 94 2.93 -0.06 -34.69
CA ILE A 94 3.91 0.53 -35.62
C ILE A 94 4.33 -0.47 -36.71
N SER A 95 4.46 -1.76 -36.37
CA SER A 95 4.72 -2.81 -37.36
C SER A 95 3.51 -3.06 -38.27
N ALA A 96 2.31 -3.08 -37.69
CA ALA A 96 1.10 -3.55 -38.38
C ALA A 96 0.36 -2.47 -39.17
N LEU A 97 0.54 -1.18 -38.83
CA LEU A 97 -0.13 0.03 -39.36
C LEU A 97 -0.88 -0.21 -40.68
N PRO A 98 -2.11 -0.75 -40.66
CA PRO A 98 -2.98 -0.72 -41.80
C PRO A 98 -3.53 0.70 -41.87
N ASP A 99 -3.45 1.36 -43.02
CA ASP A 99 -3.93 2.74 -43.19
C ASP A 99 -5.45 2.88 -42.93
N THR A 100 -6.15 1.76 -42.75
CA THR A 100 -7.61 1.66 -42.57
C THR A 100 -8.04 1.33 -41.14
N ASP A 101 -7.12 1.26 -40.18
CA ASP A 101 -7.41 0.84 -38.81
C ASP A 101 -8.11 1.95 -38.00
N PRO A 102 -9.43 1.83 -37.71
CA PRO A 102 -10.21 2.90 -37.10
C PRO A 102 -9.83 3.17 -35.64
N GLU A 103 -9.12 2.25 -34.99
CA GLU A 103 -8.71 2.36 -33.59
C GLU A 103 -7.27 2.87 -33.42
N ALA A 104 -6.56 3.16 -34.52
CA ALA A 104 -5.17 3.59 -34.49
C ALA A 104 -4.97 4.83 -33.61
N GLU A 105 -5.76 5.88 -33.85
CA GLU A 105 -5.69 7.13 -33.08
C GLU A 105 -5.97 6.93 -31.59
N GLU A 106 -6.90 6.04 -31.25
CA GLU A 106 -7.19 5.73 -29.85
C GLU A 106 -6.03 5.01 -29.17
N ARG A 107 -5.39 4.04 -29.83
CA ARG A 107 -4.20 3.36 -29.30
C ARG A 107 -3.04 4.33 -29.09
N ILE A 108 -2.82 5.23 -30.05
CA ILE A 108 -1.78 6.27 -29.97
C ILE A 108 -2.07 7.22 -28.79
N ARG A 109 -3.31 7.70 -28.68
CA ARG A 109 -3.74 8.56 -27.57
C ARG A 109 -3.57 7.86 -26.22
N ARG A 110 -3.99 6.60 -26.12
CA ARG A 110 -3.88 5.80 -24.90
C ARG A 110 -2.42 5.60 -24.49
N PHE A 111 -1.54 5.28 -25.44
CA PHE A 111 -0.12 5.17 -25.16
C PHE A 111 0.49 6.51 -24.71
N ASN A 112 0.14 7.64 -25.34
CA ASN A 112 0.62 8.95 -24.93
C ASN A 112 0.27 9.26 -23.45
N VAL A 113 -0.99 9.01 -23.06
CA VAL A 113 -1.44 9.19 -21.68
C VAL A 113 -0.66 8.29 -20.73
N LYS A 114 -0.56 6.99 -21.03
CA LYS A 114 0.11 6.01 -20.16
C LYS A 114 1.61 6.23 -20.06
N MET A 115 2.26 6.68 -21.13
CA MET A 115 3.64 7.13 -21.12
C MET A 115 3.82 8.29 -20.13
N ARG A 116 2.97 9.32 -20.18
CA ARG A 116 3.06 10.46 -19.23
C ARG A 116 2.77 10.06 -17.78
N GLU A 117 1.83 9.14 -17.56
CA GLU A 117 1.56 8.58 -16.22
C GLU A 117 2.75 7.78 -15.67
N SER A 118 3.52 7.13 -16.54
CA SER A 118 4.63 6.25 -16.14
C SER A 118 5.69 6.95 -15.29
N GLN A 119 5.90 8.26 -15.45
CA GLN A 119 6.85 9.04 -14.65
C GLN A 119 6.54 9.03 -13.14
N PHE A 120 5.29 8.74 -12.76
CA PHE A 120 4.83 8.67 -11.38
C PHE A 120 4.51 7.24 -10.92
N LEU A 121 4.32 6.31 -11.85
CA LEU A 121 3.92 4.93 -11.54
C LEU A 121 5.10 4.00 -11.28
N PHE A 122 6.23 4.26 -11.96
CA PHE A 122 7.40 3.40 -11.93
C PHE A 122 8.51 4.02 -11.07
N SER A 123 9.21 3.16 -10.32
CA SER A 123 10.31 3.62 -9.48
C SER A 123 11.58 3.86 -10.30
N ASP A 124 11.72 3.17 -11.44
CA ASP A 124 12.84 3.37 -12.36
C ASP A 124 12.56 4.53 -13.34
N PRO A 125 13.32 5.65 -13.27
CA PRO A 125 13.15 6.77 -14.18
C PRO A 125 13.47 6.44 -15.64
N ASN A 126 14.18 5.33 -15.90
CA ASN A 126 14.46 4.89 -17.26
C ASN A 126 13.21 4.40 -17.98
N VAL A 127 12.17 3.93 -17.27
CA VAL A 127 10.91 3.50 -17.90
C VAL A 127 10.33 4.65 -18.72
N TYR A 128 10.11 5.82 -18.11
CA TYR A 128 9.57 6.98 -18.81
C TYR A 128 10.44 7.41 -20.00
N ARG A 129 11.77 7.49 -19.80
CA ARG A 129 12.71 7.89 -20.85
C ARG A 129 12.64 6.95 -22.06
N THR A 130 12.60 5.65 -21.80
CA THR A 130 12.51 4.61 -22.84
C THR A 130 11.18 4.69 -23.58
N LEU A 131 10.05 4.85 -22.86
CA LEU A 131 8.73 5.03 -23.49
C LEU A 131 8.67 6.30 -24.35
N MET A 132 9.32 7.38 -23.95
CA MET A 132 9.46 8.58 -24.78
C MET A 132 10.26 8.31 -26.06
N GLY A 133 11.33 7.53 -25.98
CA GLY A 133 12.06 7.09 -27.17
C GLY A 133 11.18 6.29 -28.13
N TYR A 134 10.31 5.41 -27.60
CA TYR A 134 9.34 4.68 -28.42
C TYR A 134 8.32 5.63 -29.07
N TRP A 135 7.85 6.64 -28.34
CA TRP A 135 6.94 7.66 -28.86
C TRP A 135 7.54 8.44 -30.04
N GLU A 136 8.77 8.92 -29.88
CA GLU A 136 9.50 9.63 -30.94
C GLU A 136 9.69 8.75 -32.17
N LYS A 137 10.14 7.52 -31.98
CA LYS A 137 10.36 6.56 -33.06
C LYS A 137 9.06 6.19 -33.78
N GLY A 138 7.97 5.98 -33.04
CA GLY A 138 6.65 5.72 -33.61
C GLY A 138 6.08 6.89 -34.39
N ASN A 139 6.26 8.13 -33.91
CA ASN A 139 5.88 9.31 -34.68
C ASN A 139 6.72 9.46 -35.95
N GLN A 140 8.02 9.20 -35.89
CA GLN A 140 8.88 9.17 -37.07
C GLN A 140 8.36 8.17 -38.10
N ALA A 141 7.98 6.96 -37.66
CA ALA A 141 7.42 5.93 -38.53
C ALA A 141 6.13 6.36 -39.23
N ARG A 142 5.22 7.00 -38.47
CA ARG A 142 3.96 7.53 -39.02
C ARG A 142 4.22 8.64 -40.04
N THR A 143 5.12 9.58 -39.72
CA THR A 143 5.48 10.68 -40.63
C THR A 143 6.13 10.14 -41.91
N ASP A 144 7.09 9.22 -41.80
CA ASP A 144 7.74 8.62 -42.97
C ASP A 144 6.72 7.93 -43.88
N ARG A 145 5.77 7.17 -43.33
CA ARG A 145 4.70 6.52 -44.10
C ARG A 145 3.75 7.54 -44.74
N ALA A 146 3.29 8.55 -44.00
CA ALA A 146 2.40 9.57 -44.52
C ALA A 146 3.01 10.33 -45.71
N ILE A 147 4.29 10.69 -45.62
CA ILE A 147 5.00 11.34 -46.74
C ILE A 147 5.16 10.35 -47.90
N SER A 148 5.52 9.08 -47.64
CA SER A 148 5.64 8.07 -48.68
C SER A 148 4.32 7.83 -49.43
N PHE A 149 3.18 7.92 -48.75
CA PHE A 149 1.86 7.80 -49.34
C PHE A 149 1.54 9.02 -50.22
N ALA A 150 1.75 10.24 -49.71
CA ALA A 150 1.57 11.47 -50.48
C ALA A 150 2.46 11.51 -51.74
N GLU A 151 3.72 11.10 -51.63
CA GLU A 151 4.62 11.00 -52.79
C GLU A 151 4.12 10.01 -53.84
N HIS A 152 3.53 8.90 -53.40
CA HIS A 152 2.95 7.90 -54.30
C HIS A 152 1.73 8.47 -55.05
N GLU A 153 0.84 9.18 -54.36
CA GLU A 153 -0.32 9.83 -54.97
C GLU A 153 0.06 10.94 -55.96
N GLU A 154 1.12 11.70 -55.67
CA GLU A 154 1.60 12.79 -56.52
C GLU A 154 2.57 12.34 -57.62
N GLY A 155 2.96 11.05 -57.65
CA GLY A 155 3.94 10.53 -58.60
C GLY A 155 5.35 11.09 -58.39
N ILE A 156 5.65 11.56 -57.18
CA ILE A 156 6.97 12.08 -56.79
C ILE A 156 7.94 10.91 -56.63
N ARG A 157 9.20 11.13 -57.04
CA ARG A 157 10.27 10.14 -56.85
C ARG A 157 10.52 9.90 -55.36
N HIS A 158 10.38 8.65 -54.93
CA HIS A 158 10.64 8.25 -53.54
C HIS A 158 12.06 8.50 -53.07
N ASP A 159 12.18 8.97 -51.82
CA ASP A 159 13.44 9.03 -51.07
C ASP A 159 13.88 7.61 -50.64
N PRO A 160 14.99 7.07 -51.18
CA PRO A 160 15.43 5.70 -50.88
C PRO A 160 15.78 5.49 -49.41
N GLU A 161 16.28 6.51 -48.71
CA GLU A 161 16.59 6.41 -47.28
C GLU A 161 15.32 6.30 -46.45
N ARG A 162 14.25 7.00 -46.84
CA ARG A 162 12.95 6.86 -46.19
C ARG A 162 12.35 5.49 -46.40
N THR A 163 12.39 4.97 -47.63
CA THR A 163 11.91 3.62 -47.92
C THR A 163 12.64 2.59 -47.06
N ARG A 164 13.96 2.71 -46.91
CA ARG A 164 14.74 1.84 -46.02
C ARG A 164 14.25 1.91 -44.57
N ARG A 165 14.09 3.12 -44.01
CA ARG A 165 13.56 3.29 -42.65
C ARG A 165 12.18 2.67 -42.47
N ILE A 166 11.29 2.82 -43.46
CA ILE A 166 9.95 2.22 -43.43
C ILE A 166 10.02 0.70 -43.29
N MET A 167 10.95 0.07 -44.01
CA MET A 167 11.18 -1.38 -43.95
C MET A 167 11.85 -1.84 -42.65
N ASP A 168 12.57 -0.96 -41.95
CA ASP A 168 13.23 -1.28 -40.68
C ASP A 168 12.28 -1.18 -39.47
N TYR A 169 11.19 -0.40 -39.54
CA TYR A 169 10.26 -0.21 -38.42
C TYR A 169 9.62 -1.52 -37.91
N PRO A 170 9.21 -2.48 -38.76
CA PRO A 170 8.69 -3.75 -38.26
C PRO A 170 9.70 -4.53 -37.41
N SER A 171 10.95 -4.64 -37.86
CA SER A 171 12.01 -5.32 -37.10
C SER A 171 12.24 -4.64 -35.75
N TRP A 172 12.38 -3.31 -35.76
CA TRP A 172 12.50 -2.53 -34.53
C TRP A 172 11.31 -2.73 -33.57
N SER A 173 10.09 -2.77 -34.10
CA SER A 173 8.87 -3.01 -33.31
C SER A 173 8.92 -4.37 -32.60
N PHE A 174 9.24 -5.44 -33.33
CA PHE A 174 9.30 -6.78 -32.75
C PHE A 174 10.41 -6.93 -31.71
N GLU A 175 11.60 -6.41 -32.00
CA GLU A 175 12.72 -6.38 -31.03
C GLU A 175 12.35 -5.60 -29.78
N THR A 176 11.68 -4.45 -29.95
CA THR A 176 11.22 -3.62 -28.85
C THR A 176 10.17 -4.36 -28.01
N ALA A 177 9.20 -5.02 -28.65
CA ALA A 177 8.15 -5.78 -27.99
C ALA A 177 8.72 -6.92 -27.13
N ASP A 178 9.74 -7.62 -27.62
CA ASP A 178 10.43 -8.69 -26.87
C ASP A 178 11.13 -8.13 -25.61
N GLY A 179 11.76 -6.96 -25.72
CA GLY A 179 12.41 -6.27 -24.60
C GLY A 179 11.48 -5.60 -23.59
N LEU A 180 10.17 -5.50 -23.86
CA LEU A 180 9.23 -4.81 -22.94
C LEU A 180 9.14 -5.53 -21.59
N ALA A 181 9.08 -6.86 -21.58
CA ALA A 181 8.96 -7.61 -20.33
C ALA A 181 10.11 -7.28 -19.36
N ASP A 182 11.32 -7.09 -19.89
CA ASP A 182 12.50 -6.75 -19.12
C ASP A 182 12.47 -5.32 -18.59
N LEU A 183 12.00 -4.37 -19.41
CA LEU A 183 11.81 -2.97 -19.01
C LEU A 183 10.88 -2.84 -17.80
N PHE A 184 9.80 -3.64 -17.77
CA PHE A 184 8.79 -3.57 -16.71
C PHE A 184 9.01 -4.59 -15.58
N ARG A 185 9.97 -5.52 -15.72
CA ARG A 185 10.17 -6.67 -14.81
C ARG A 185 10.31 -6.26 -13.35
N HIS A 186 11.07 -5.19 -13.07
CA HIS A 186 11.33 -4.76 -11.70
C HIS A 186 10.04 -4.42 -10.96
N ASP A 187 9.18 -3.64 -11.61
CA ASP A 187 7.97 -3.06 -11.01
C ASP A 187 6.73 -3.96 -11.14
N LEU A 188 6.76 -4.96 -12.03
CA LEU A 188 5.71 -5.99 -12.18
C LEU A 188 6.05 -7.30 -11.46
N SER A 189 7.24 -7.44 -10.86
CA SER A 189 7.55 -8.62 -10.06
C SER A 189 6.82 -8.59 -8.72
N ILE A 190 5.84 -9.49 -8.54
CA ILE A 190 5.10 -9.66 -7.26
C ILE A 190 6.02 -10.24 -6.16
N LEU A 191 7.12 -10.89 -6.55
CA LEU A 191 7.92 -11.77 -5.69
C LEU A 191 8.99 -11.08 -4.83
N LYS A 192 9.03 -9.74 -4.74
CA LYS A 192 10.12 -9.03 -4.03
C LYS A 192 9.89 -8.76 -2.54
N GLY A 193 8.76 -9.14 -1.96
CA GLY A 193 8.64 -9.36 -0.51
C GLY A 193 8.73 -10.86 -0.30
N GLU A 194 9.68 -11.45 0.42
CA GLU A 194 9.88 -11.28 1.86
C GLU A 194 11.32 -11.69 2.31
N GLY A 195 12.29 -11.79 1.39
CA GLY A 195 13.57 -12.45 1.66
C GLY A 195 14.70 -11.64 2.34
N GLY A 196 14.44 -10.43 2.85
CA GLY A 196 15.50 -9.48 3.21
C GLY A 196 15.63 -9.10 4.70
N HIS A 197 15.09 -9.89 5.62
CA HIS A 197 15.18 -9.61 7.07
C HIS A 197 15.95 -10.68 7.87
N GLY A 198 16.87 -11.40 7.22
CA GLY A 198 17.83 -12.28 7.87
C GLY A 198 19.26 -11.79 7.64
N ASP A 199 20.10 -11.86 8.67
CA ASP A 199 21.55 -11.59 8.69
C ASP A 199 22.04 -10.14 8.84
N ARG A 200 21.63 -9.47 9.93
CA ARG A 200 22.42 -8.38 10.51
C ARG A 200 22.70 -8.46 12.02
N ASP A 201 22.57 -9.63 12.63
CA ASP A 201 22.97 -9.84 14.03
C ASP A 201 24.03 -10.97 14.13
N ALA A 202 25.24 -10.67 13.65
CA ALA A 202 26.45 -11.45 13.99
C ALA A 202 27.72 -10.60 13.79
N ASN A 203 27.97 -9.65 14.69
CA ASN A 203 29.30 -9.31 15.21
C ASN A 203 29.23 -8.31 16.35
#